data_AF-Q211D4-F1
#
_entry.id   AF-Q211D4-F1
#
_cell.length_a   1.000
_cell.length_b   1.000
_cell.length_c   1.000
_cell.angle_alpha   90.00
_cell.angle_beta   90.00
_cell.angle_gamma   90.00
#
_symmetry.space_group_name_H-M   'P 1'
#
loop_
_entity.id
_entity.type
_entity.pdbx_description
1 polymer ?
#
loop_
_entity_poly.entity_id
_entity_poly.type
_entity_poly.pdbx_seq_one_letter_code
_entity_poly.pdbx_strand_id
1 'polypeptide(L)' 'MQVSLTEAKEQLTELVRRAEAGDEVILTQNGHAAVRLVPVKAAQDATSRRALLEAVRAAGAAKATARPSAARSQDFLYG' A
#
# COMPACT_ATOMS: atom_id res chain seq x y z
N MET A 1 13.41 9.72 -0.88
CA MET A 1 14.40 10.82 -0.72
C MET A 1 15.39 10.47 0.40
N GLN A 2 16.59 11.05 0.38
CA GLN A 2 17.57 10.92 1.45
C GLN A 2 17.86 12.29 2.06
N VAL A 3 17.80 12.40 3.39
CA VAL A 3 17.98 13.66 4.12
C VAL A 3 19.03 13.45 5.19
N SER A 4 19.93 14.41 5.39
CA SER A 4 20.91 14.30 6.49
C SER A 4 20.21 14.44 7.84
N LEU A 5 20.69 13.75 8.88
CA LEU A 5 20.09 13.82 10.21
C LEU A 5 20.11 15.25 10.78
N THR A 6 21.14 16.04 10.44
CA THR A 6 21.27 17.45 10.83
C THR A 6 20.18 18.30 10.20
N GLU A 7 19.96 18.14 8.90
CA GLU A 7 18.90 18.86 8.16
C GLU A 7 17.51 18.37 8.59
N ALA A 8 17.34 17.07 8.83
CA ALA A 8 16.09 16.47 9.23
C ALA A 8 15.54 17.02 10.55
N LYS A 9 16.40 17.52 11.45
CA LYS A 9 15.96 18.09 12.74
C LYS A 9 15.04 19.29 12.58
N GLU A 10 15.32 20.17 11.63
CA GLU A 10 14.57 21.42 11.45
C GLU A 10 13.26 21.20 10.68
N GLN A 11 13.19 20.14 9.86
CA GLN A 11 12.05 19.81 9.01
C GLN A 11 11.38 18.47 9.33
N LEU A 12 11.61 17.91 10.52
CA LEU A 12 11.13 16.58 10.90
C LEU A 12 9.62 16.44 10.73
N THR A 13 8.86 17.48 11.09
CA THR A 13 7.40 17.50 10.96
C THR A 13 6.95 17.30 9.50
N GLU A 14 7.60 17.97 8.56
CA GLU A 14 7.27 17.83 7.13
C GLU A 14 7.72 16.47 6.60
N LEU A 15 8.89 15.96 7.03
CA LEU A 15 9.37 14.64 6.65
C LEU A 15 8.43 13.51 7.12
N VAL A 16 7.89 13.64 8.33
CA VAL A 16 6.88 12.71 8.85
C VAL A 16 5.60 12.79 8.02
N ARG A 17 5.09 14.00 7.74
CA ARG A 17 3.89 14.18 6.90
C ARG A 17 4.05 13.54 5.52
N ARG A 18 5.23 13.65 4.91
CA ARG A 18 5.55 13.01 3.63
C ARG A 18 5.60 11.49 3.75
N ALA A 19 6.23 10.97 4.79
CA ALA A 19 6.24 9.53 5.05
C ALA A 19 4.82 8.96 5.26
N GLU A 20 3.94 9.71 5.94
CA GLU A 20 2.51 9.37 6.10
C GLU A 20 1.73 9.42 4.79
N ALA A 21 2.05 10.37 3.91
CA ALA A 21 1.47 10.46 2.56
C ALA A 21 1.93 9.32 1.63
N GLY A 22 2.98 8.58 2.02
CA GLY A 22 3.50 7.42 1.29
C GLY A 22 4.86 7.65 0.62
N ASP A 23 5.48 8.81 0.83
CA ASP A 23 6.83 9.06 0.34
C ASP A 23 7.85 8.24 1.13
N GLU A 24 8.83 7.68 0.43
CA GLU A 24 9.95 7.03 1.08
C GLU A 24 10.93 8.08 1.61
N VAL A 25 11.11 8.14 2.93
CA VAL A 25 12.04 9.06 3.58
C VAL A 25 13.12 8.27 4.32
N ILE A 26 14.38 8.47 3.91
CA ILE A 26 15.55 7.83 4.52
C ILE A 26 16.41 8.94 5.16
N LEU A 27 16.70 8.79 6.44
CA LEU A 27 17.63 9.63 7.17
C LEU A 27 19.04 9.08 7.02
N THR A 28 19.98 9.97 6.74
CA THR A 28 21.39 9.65 6.54
C THR A 28 22.23 10.26 7.64
N GLN A 29 23.28 9.55 8.07
CA GLN A 29 24.30 10.04 8.97
C GLN A 29 25.65 9.89 8.28
N ASN A 30 26.43 10.97 8.21
CA ASN A 30 27.73 11.00 7.54
C ASN A 30 27.67 10.46 6.09
N GLY A 31 26.61 10.79 5.35
CA GLY A 31 26.41 10.36 3.96
C GLY A 31 25.92 8.91 3.78
N HIS A 32 25.70 8.16 4.87
CA HIS A 32 25.23 6.78 4.81
C HIS A 32 23.79 6.69 5.32
N ALA A 33 22.96 5.86 4.67
CA ALA A 33 21.60 5.59 5.14
C ALA A 33 21.63 4.96 6.54
N ALA A 34 21.02 5.63 7.51
CA ALA A 34 21.01 5.23 8.90
C ALA A 34 19.63 4.72 9.33
N VAL A 35 18.55 5.41 8.94
CA VAL A 35 17.18 5.11 9.38
C VAL A 35 16.19 5.36 8.25
N ARG A 36 15.06 4.65 8.23
CA ARG A 36 13.93 4.89 7.34
C ARG A 36 12.71 5.28 8.17
N LEU A 37 12.03 6.36 7.79
CA LEU A 37 10.74 6.70 8.39
C LEU A 37 9.67 5.82 7.76
N VAL A 38 8.94 5.08 8.59
CA VAL A 38 7.82 4.23 8.18
C VAL A 38 6.59 4.71 8.93
N PRO A 39 5.50 5.05 8.23
CA PRO A 39 4.28 5.49 8.90
C PRO A 39 3.67 4.33 9.69
N VAL A 40 3.30 4.60 10.94
CA VAL A 40 2.57 3.64 11.76
C VAL A 40 1.10 3.69 11.35
N LYS A 41 0.72 2.86 10.38
CA LYS A 41 -0.68 2.74 9.97
C LYS A 41 -1.45 2.00 11.06
N ALA A 42 -2.47 2.66 11.63
CA ALA A 42 -3.45 1.96 12.44
C ALA A 42 -4.06 0.82 11.59
N ALA A 43 -4.19 -0.37 12.18
CA ALA A 43 -4.88 -1.46 11.51
C ALA A 43 -6.28 -0.96 11.12
N GLN A 44 -6.63 -1.08 9.84
CA GLN A 44 -7.99 -0.74 9.40
C GLN A 44 -8.95 -1.57 10.23
N ASP A 45 -10.00 -0.93 10.75
CA ASP A 45 -11.00 -1.65 11.52
C ASP A 45 -11.62 -2.75 10.63
N ALA A 46 -11.97 -3.88 11.24
CA ALA A 46 -12.45 -5.05 10.52
C ALA A 46 -13.72 -4.76 9.66
N THR A 47 -14.55 -3.81 10.12
CA THR A 47 -15.75 -3.33 9.43
C THR A 47 -15.37 -2.54 8.18
N SER A 48 -14.48 -1.56 8.28
CA SER A 48 -14.00 -0.78 7.13
C SER A 48 -13.33 -1.66 6.09
N ARG A 49 -12.50 -2.62 6.52
CA ARG A 49 -11.88 -3.58 5.60
C ARG A 49 -12.92 -4.44 4.88
N ARG A 50 -13.94 -4.91 5.61
CA ARG A 50 -15.02 -5.71 5.01
C ARG A 50 -15.85 -4.90 4.03
N ALA A 51 -16.19 -3.66 4.37
CA ALA A 51 -16.91 -2.75 3.48
C ALA A 51 -16.14 -2.52 2.18
N LEU A 52 -14.82 -2.30 2.25
CA LEU A 52 -13.97 -2.16 1.08
C LEU A 52 -13.99 -3.41 0.20
N LEU A 53 -13.84 -4.60 0.79
CA LEU A 53 -13.84 -5.86 0.04
C LEU A 53 -15.18 -6.12 -0.66
N GLU A 54 -16.31 -5.83 -0.01
CA GLU A 54 -17.62 -5.97 -0.63
C GLU A 54 -17.84 -4.94 -1.75
N ALA A 55 -17.40 -3.70 -1.58
CA ALA A 55 -17.46 -2.68 -2.63
C ALA A 55 -16.65 -3.10 -3.87
N VAL A 56 -15.44 -3.63 -3.69
CA VAL A 56 -14.60 -4.15 -4.77
C VAL A 56 -15.26 -5.35 -5.45
N ARG A 57 -15.85 -6.28 -4.67
CA ARG A 57 -16.58 -7.44 -5.21
C ARG A 57 -17.77 -7.01 -6.07
N ALA A 58 -18.56 -6.05 -5.60
CA ALA A 58 -19.70 -5.52 -6.36
C ALA A 58 -19.26 -4.86 -7.67
N ALA A 59 -18.20 -4.03 -7.61
CA ALA A 59 -17.64 -3.40 -8.80
C ALA A 59 -17.09 -4.42 -9.82
N GLY A 60 -16.50 -5.51 -9.34
CA GLY A 60 -16.05 -6.62 -10.18
C GLY A 60 -17.19 -7.40 -10.81
N ALA A 61 -18.26 -7.67 -10.06
CA ALA A 61 -19.44 -8.38 -10.55
C ALA A 61 -20.13 -7.63 -11.70
N ALA A 62 -20.16 -6.30 -11.68
CA ALA A 62 -20.68 -5.49 -12.77
C ALA A 62 -19.93 -5.68 -14.10
N LYS A 63 -18.68 -6.17 -14.05
CA LYS A 63 -17.83 -6.45 -15.22
C LYS A 63 -17.81 -7.93 -15.60
N ALA A 64 -18.54 -8.78 -14.88
CA ALA A 64 -18.56 -10.22 -15.16
C ALA A 64 -19.23 -10.50 -16.50
N THR A 65 -18.54 -11.25 -17.37
CA THR A 65 -19.15 -11.79 -18.59
C THR A 65 -19.81 -13.12 -18.27
N ALA A 66 -20.95 -13.41 -18.91
CA ALA A 66 -21.64 -14.70 -18.80
C ALA A 66 -20.81 -15.78 -19.52
N ARG A 67 -19.76 -16.26 -18.86
CA ARG A 67 -18.87 -17.32 -19.32
C ARG A 67 -19.02 -18.55 -18.42
N PRO A 68 -18.62 -19.74 -18.91
CA PRO A 68 -18.53 -20.93 -18.08
C PRO A 68 -17.79 -20.64 -16.78
N SER A 69 -18.28 -21.20 -15.69
CA SER A 69 -17.69 -21.05 -14.36
C SER A 69 -16.17 -21.24 -14.41
N ALA A 70 -15.43 -20.49 -13.61
CA ALA A 70 -13.98 -20.64 -13.45
C ALA A 70 -13.57 -22.08 -13.06
N ALA A 71 -14.49 -22.87 -12.48
CA ALA A 71 -14.30 -24.30 -12.23
C ALA A 71 -13.98 -25.10 -13.51
N ARG A 72 -14.40 -24.61 -14.68
CA ARG A 72 -14.17 -25.22 -16.01
C ARG A 72 -13.01 -24.57 -16.77
N SER A 73 -12.20 -23.76 -16.09
CA SER A 73 -11.10 -23.02 -16.73
C SER A 73 -10.02 -23.92 -17.32
N GLN A 74 -9.99 -25.20 -16.94
CA GLN A 74 -8.99 -26.19 -17.35
C GLN A 74 -9.53 -27.28 -18.28
N ASP A 75 -10.83 -27.25 -18.63
CA ASP A 75 -11.43 -28.28 -19.50
C ASP A 75 -10.67 -28.41 -20.84
N PHE A 76 -10.07 -27.32 -21.32
CA PHE A 76 -9.24 -27.31 -22.54
C PHE A 76 -7.97 -28.17 -22.47
N LEU A 77 -7.53 -28.57 -21.27
CA LEU A 77 -6.32 -29.39 -21.07
C LEU A 77 -6.56 -30.89 -21.27
N TYR A 78 -7.82 -31.32 -21.33
CA TYR A 78 -8.21 -32.75 -21.34
C TYR A 78 -9.03 -33.14 -22.59
N GLY A 79 -8.91 -32.36 -23.67
CA GLY A 79 -9.56 -32.60 -24.97
C GLY A 79 -8.86 -33.65 -25.83
#